data_AF-A0A8H6C0H0-F1
#
_entry.id   AF-A0A8H6C0H0-F1
#
_cell.length_a   1.000
_cell.length_b   1.000
_cell.length_c   1.000
_cell.angle_alpha   90.00
_cell.angle_beta   90.00
_cell.angle_gamma   90.00
#
_symmetry.space_group_name_H-M   'P 1'
#
loop_
_entity.id
_entity.type
_entity.pdbx_description
1 polymer ?
#
loop_
_entity_poly.entity_id
_entity_poly.type
_entity_poly.pdbx_seq_one_letter_code
_entity_poly.pdbx_strand_id
1 'polypeptide(L)'
;MPKVTSIEKFIELSTDLLANYPTTTTLSTTYTNVSKKSKKSTSESAATSKPKSNKISTHAVSFKLYEPNSGKCIRYTTTKSKELSRLLNFIGPKGLTNDNLHVVGLAV
;
A
#
# COMPACT_ATOMS: atom_id res chain seq x y z
N MET A 1 -9.16 -10.02 -1.28
CA MET A 1 -8.41 -9.00 -0.51
C MET A 1 -9.07 -7.64 -0.70
N PRO A 2 -9.61 -7.03 0.36
CA PRO A 2 -10.17 -5.69 0.27
C PRO A 2 -9.07 -4.69 -0.13
N LYS A 3 -9.35 -3.90 -1.16
CA LYS A 3 -8.48 -2.81 -1.60
C LYS A 3 -8.98 -1.54 -0.93
N VAL A 4 -8.12 -0.91 -0.14
CA VAL A 4 -8.42 0.38 0.49
C VAL A 4 -8.12 1.49 -0.53
N THR A 5 -9.04 2.44 -0.66
CA THR A 5 -8.96 3.56 -1.62
C THR A 5 -8.32 4.80 -1.01
N SER A 6 -8.44 5.00 0.31
CA SER A 6 -7.85 6.13 1.04
C SER A 6 -6.59 5.71 1.80
N ILE A 7 -5.57 6.59 1.79
CA ILE A 7 -4.33 6.41 2.55
C ILE A 7 -4.61 6.44 4.05
N GLU A 8 -5.46 7.37 4.49
CA GLU A 8 -5.76 7.57 5.92
C GLU A 8 -6.40 6.32 6.50
N LYS A 9 -7.33 5.72 5.75
CA LYS A 9 -7.95 4.46 6.17
C LYS A 9 -6.96 3.29 6.16
N PHE A 10 -6.02 3.30 5.22
CA PHE A 10 -4.95 2.30 5.22
C PHE A 10 -4.06 2.42 6.45
N ILE A 11 -3.66 3.65 6.82
CA ILE A 11 -2.85 3.93 8.01
C ILE A 11 -3.60 3.47 9.26
N GLU A 12 -4.85 3.90 9.45
CA GLU A 12 -5.67 3.53 10.61
C GLU A 12 -5.77 2.01 10.79
N LEU A 13 -6.15 1.30 9.71
CA LEU A 13 -6.28 -0.16 9.76
C LEU A 13 -4.92 -0.87 9.93
N SER A 14 -3.84 -0.29 9.40
CA SER A 14 -2.50 -0.84 9.57
C SER A 14 -1.99 -0.70 10.99
N THR A 15 -2.27 0.43 11.64
CA THR A 15 -1.94 0.67 13.05
C THR A 15 -2.73 -0.27 13.94
N ASP A 16 -4.03 -0.43 13.71
CA ASP A 16 -4.86 -1.37 14.47
C ASP A 16 -4.38 -2.81 14.32
N LEU A 17 -4.06 -3.25 13.10
CA LEU A 17 -3.58 -4.62 12.88
C LEU A 17 -2.21 -4.85 13.55
N LEU A 18 -1.31 -3.87 13.47
CA LEU A 18 0.03 -3.98 14.07
C LEU A 18 -0.04 -3.93 15.61
N ALA A 19 -0.93 -3.12 16.18
CA ALA A 19 -1.14 -3.06 17.63
C ALA A 19 -1.67 -4.38 18.19
N ASN A 20 -2.56 -5.06 17.45
CA ASN A 20 -3.11 -6.35 17.86
C ASN A 20 -2.15 -7.53 17.60
N TYR A 21 -1.32 -7.45 16.55
CA TYR A 21 -0.45 -8.54 16.09
C TYR A 21 0.95 -8.05 15.70
N PRO A 22 1.77 -7.62 16.67
CA PRO A 22 3.06 -6.98 16.40
C PRO A 22 4.09 -7.92 15.76
N THR A 23 4.07 -9.20 16.12
CA THR A 23 5.12 -10.18 15.72
C THR A 23 4.78 -10.97 14.46
N THR A 24 3.49 -11.10 14.12
CA THR A 24 3.03 -11.94 13.01
C THR A 24 2.60 -11.14 11.78
N THR A 25 2.34 -9.84 11.95
CA THR A 25 1.97 -8.95 10.86
C THR A 25 3.17 -8.70 9.94
N THR A 26 3.01 -9.03 8.66
CA THR A 26 4.02 -8.82 7.62
C THR A 26 3.58 -7.72 6.67
N LEU A 27 4.42 -6.70 6.49
CA LEU A 27 4.26 -5.67 5.48
C LEU A 27 5.07 -6.02 4.22
N SER A 28 4.41 -6.04 3.07
CA SER A 28 5.03 -6.24 1.76
C SER A 28 4.84 -4.99 0.90
N THR A 29 5.93 -4.48 0.34
CA THR A 29 5.93 -3.36 -0.59
C THR A 29 6.36 -3.84 -1.96
N THR A 30 5.48 -3.73 -2.95
CA THR A 30 5.74 -4.16 -4.33
C THR A 30 5.76 -2.96 -5.25
N TYR A 31 6.91 -2.69 -5.84
CA TYR A 31 7.07 -1.72 -6.92
C TYR A 31 6.77 -2.40 -8.26
N THR A 32 5.93 -1.78 -9.09
CA THR A 32 5.58 -2.27 -10.43
C THR A 32 5.78 -1.18 -11.46
N ASN A 33 6.48 -1.52 -12.54
CA ASN A 33 6.51 -0.70 -13.75
C ASN A 33 5.33 -1.07 -14.64
N VAL A 34 4.34 -0.19 -14.75
CA VAL A 34 3.09 -0.45 -15.48
C VAL A 34 3.22 -0.22 -16.99
N SER A 35 4.25 0.51 -17.46
CA SER A 35 4.47 0.72 -18.90
C SER A 35 4.90 -0.56 -19.62
N LYS A 36 5.50 -1.52 -18.91
CA LYS A 36 5.82 -2.86 -19.45
C LYS A 36 4.66 -3.86 -19.30
N LYS A 37 3.71 -3.60 -18.39
CA LYS A 37 2.59 -4.53 -18.11
C LYS A 37 1.45 -4.38 -19.11
N SER A 38 1.24 -3.19 -19.68
CA SER A 38 0.24 -2.94 -20.72
C SER A 38 0.50 -3.72 -22.02
N LYS A 39 1.73 -4.18 -22.28
CA LYS A 39 2.04 -5.06 -23.43
C LYS A 39 1.63 -6.53 -23.23
N LYS A 40 1.28 -6.96 -22.01
CA LYS A 40 0.95 -8.36 -21.69
C LYS A 40 -0.53 -8.61 -21.39
N SER A 41 -1.35 -7.55 -21.30
CA SER A 41 -2.78 -7.64 -20.99
C SER A 41 -3.62 -7.07 -22.12
N THR A 42 -3.54 -7.68 -23.30
CA THR A 42 -4.54 -7.51 -24.37
C THR A 42 -5.33 -8.81 -24.48
N SER A 43 -6.12 -9.10 -23.46
CA SER A 43 -7.17 -10.12 -23.48
C SER A 43 -7.88 -10.10 -22.13
N GLU A 44 -8.90 -9.24 -22.00
CA GLU A 44 -10.17 -9.45 -21.28
C GLU A 44 -10.81 -8.11 -20.87
N SER A 45 -11.71 -7.68 -21.76
CA SER A 45 -13.00 -7.00 -21.57
C SER A 45 -13.21 -5.95 -20.45
N ALA A 46 -13.36 -4.71 -20.95
CA ALA A 46 -14.51 -3.81 -20.80
C ALA A 46 -15.07 -3.43 -19.41
N ALA A 47 -14.85 -2.16 -19.03
CA ALA A 47 -15.91 -1.27 -18.57
C ALA A 47 -15.53 0.20 -18.84
N THR A 48 -16.45 0.89 -19.50
CA THR A 48 -16.45 2.28 -19.98
C THR A 48 -16.00 3.34 -18.97
N SER A 49 -14.93 4.09 -19.30
CA SER A 49 -14.85 5.53 -18.99
C SER A 49 -13.83 6.24 -19.91
N LYS A 50 -14.28 7.38 -20.46
CA LYS A 50 -13.61 8.33 -21.38
C LYS A 50 -12.07 8.44 -21.22
N PRO A 51 -11.29 8.54 -22.32
CA PRO A 51 -9.87 8.80 -22.24
C PRO A 51 -9.65 10.29 -21.95
N LYS A 52 -9.59 10.66 -20.67
CA LYS A 52 -8.90 11.91 -20.31
C LYS A 52 -7.41 11.63 -20.53
N SER A 53 -6.80 12.41 -21.42
CA SER A 53 -5.35 12.51 -21.60
C SER A 53 -4.67 12.66 -20.25
N ASN A 54 -4.27 11.54 -19.66
CA ASN A 54 -3.48 11.46 -18.46
C ASN A 54 -2.24 10.70 -18.87
N LYS A 55 -1.06 11.33 -18.77
CA LYS A 55 0.22 10.63 -18.81
C LYS A 55 0.05 9.35 -18.00
N ILE A 56 0.06 8.19 -18.67
CA ILE A 56 0.06 6.91 -17.98
C ILE A 56 1.28 6.95 -17.06
N SER A 57 1.04 6.98 -15.75
CA SER A 57 2.14 6.92 -14.77
C SER A 57 2.91 5.65 -15.07
N THR A 58 4.22 5.75 -15.30
CA THR A 58 5.07 4.60 -15.65
C THR A 58 5.17 3.60 -14.49
N HIS A 59 4.89 4.03 -13.26
CA HIS A 59 5.16 3.28 -12.05
C HIS A 59 3.97 3.29 -11.07
N ALA A 60 3.79 2.17 -10.37
CA ALA A 60 2.81 1.99 -9.31
C ALA A 60 3.47 1.25 -8.13
N VAL A 61 3.09 1.61 -6.91
CA VAL A 61 3.55 0.96 -5.68
C VAL A 61 2.34 0.37 -4.95
N SER A 62 2.46 -0.89 -4.54
CA SER A 62 1.43 -1.57 -3.75
C SER A 62 1.98 -1.94 -2.38
N PHE A 63 1.26 -1.55 -1.34
CA PHE A 63 1.49 -1.93 0.04
C PHE A 63 0.47 -2.98 0.43
N LYS A 64 0.93 -4.10 0.96
CA LYS A 64 0.10 -5.20 1.45
C LYS A 64 0.50 -5.49 2.88
N LEU A 65 -0.45 -5.38 3.79
CA LEU A 65 -0.31 -5.85 5.15
C LEU A 65 -1.03 -7.20 5.26
N TYR A 66 -0.35 -8.21 5.76
CA TYR A 66 -0.87 -9.56 5.89
C TYR A 66 -0.55 -10.11 7.27
N GLU A 67 -1.56 -10.65 7.93
CA GLU A 67 -1.41 -11.33 9.21
C GLU A 67 -1.90 -12.78 9.05
N PRO A 68 -1.06 -13.78 9.37
CA PRO A 68 -1.35 -15.18 9.08
C PRO A 68 -2.33 -15.84 10.04
N ASN A 69 -2.41 -15.45 11.32
CA ASN A 69 -3.24 -16.14 12.31
C ASN A 69 -4.73 -15.80 12.18
N SER A 70 -5.04 -14.54 11.88
CA SER A 70 -6.37 -13.98 11.65
C SER A 70 -6.77 -14.03 10.17
N GLY A 71 -5.81 -14.25 9.26
CA GLY A 71 -6.05 -14.25 7.81
C GLY A 71 -6.44 -12.87 7.26
N LYS A 72 -6.27 -11.80 8.05
CA LYS A 72 -6.61 -10.43 7.66
C LYS A 72 -5.56 -9.92 6.67
N CYS A 73 -6.04 -9.25 5.63
CA CYS A 73 -5.17 -8.65 4.63
C CYS A 73 -5.71 -7.31 4.15
N ILE A 74 -4.86 -6.29 4.19
CA ILE A 74 -5.17 -4.93 3.78
C ILE A 74 -4.22 -4.55 2.66
N ARG A 75 -4.76 -4.04 1.54
CA ARG A 75 -3.93 -3.62 0.40
C ARG A 75 -4.24 -2.19 -0.01
N TYR A 76 -3.19 -1.40 -0.19
CA TYR A 76 -3.23 -0.06 -0.76
C TYR A 76 -2.33 0.02 -1.98
N THR A 77 -2.81 0.63 -3.07
CA THR A 77 -2.01 0.81 -4.29
C THR A 77 -2.07 2.27 -4.70
N THR A 78 -0.91 2.88 -4.91
CA THR A 78 -0.80 4.27 -5.35
C THR A 78 0.15 4.41 -6.54
N THR A 79 -0.14 5.39 -7.39
CA THR A 79 0.74 5.88 -8.46
C THR A 79 1.26 7.28 -8.15
N LYS A 80 0.85 7.88 -7.02
CA LYS A 80 1.16 9.27 -6.66
C LYS A 80 2.34 9.31 -5.71
N SER A 81 3.42 9.98 -6.11
CA SER A 81 4.65 10.07 -5.31
C SER A 81 4.45 10.72 -3.94
N LYS A 82 3.52 11.68 -3.81
CA LYS A 82 3.20 12.33 -2.53
C LYS A 82 2.61 11.35 -1.51
N GLU A 83 1.78 10.43 -1.99
CA GLU A 83 1.16 9.41 -1.14
C GLU A 83 2.18 8.35 -0.74
N LEU A 84 3.08 7.98 -1.65
CA LEU A 84 4.21 7.10 -1.37
C LEU A 84 5.11 7.69 -0.28
N SER A 85 5.49 8.96 -0.38
CA SER A 85 6.32 9.62 0.63
C SER A 85 5.66 9.63 2.01
N ARG A 86 4.34 9.89 2.08
CA ARG A 86 3.59 9.78 3.35
C ARG A 86 3.64 8.37 3.95
N LEU A 87 3.46 7.35 3.12
CA LEU A 87 3.51 5.95 3.57
C LEU A 87 4.91 5.55 4.02
N LEU A 88 5.96 5.96 3.30
CA LEU A 88 7.34 5.68 3.72
C LEU A 88 7.69 6.39 5.03
N ASN A 89 7.25 7.64 5.21
CA ASN A 89 7.43 8.35 6.48
C ASN A 89 6.64 7.70 7.62
N PHE A 90 5.46 7.13 7.33
CA PHE A 90 4.68 6.38 8.31
C PHE A 90 5.39 5.08 8.74
N ILE A 91 6.06 4.38 7.84
CA ILE A 91 6.87 3.19 8.19
C ILE A 91 8.18 3.58 8.89
N GLY A 92 8.75 4.72 8.55
CA GLY A 92 10.04 5.15 9.08
C GLY A 92 11.25 4.43 8.47
N PRO A 93 12.47 4.95 8.69
CA PRO A 93 13.71 4.42 8.09
C PRO A 93 14.11 3.04 8.63
N LYS A 94 13.66 2.69 9.83
CA LYS A 94 13.94 1.41 10.50
C LYS A 94 12.88 0.34 10.21
N GLY A 95 11.84 0.67 9.44
CA GLY A 95 10.72 -0.22 9.23
C GLY A 95 9.76 -0.24 10.41
N LEU A 96 8.91 -1.27 10.46
CA LEU A 96 7.98 -1.48 11.57
C LEU A 96 8.75 -1.98 12.80
N THR A 97 9.20 -1.06 13.65
CA THR A 97 9.79 -1.38 14.96
C THR A 97 8.68 -1.48 16.00
N ASN A 98 8.56 -2.64 16.67
CA ASN A 98 7.56 -2.87 17.72
C ASN A 98 7.96 -2.31 19.09
N ASP A 99 9.02 -1.51 19.14
CA ASP A 99 9.46 -0.84 20.36
C ASP A 99 8.46 0.28 20.65
N ASN A 100 7.49 -0.03 21.49
CA ASN A 100 6.45 0.86 22.02
C ASN A 100 6.97 2.29 22.26
N LEU A 101 6.71 3.22 21.32
CA LEU A 101 6.66 4.64 21.61
C LEU A 101 5.57 5.30 20.76
N HIS A 102 4.49 5.61 21.47
CA HIS A 102 3.37 6.41 21.02
C HIS A 102 3.83 7.82 20.63
N VAL A 103 4.20 8.02 19.37
CA VAL A 103 4.30 9.35 18.75
C VAL A 103 3.76 9.22 17.33
N VAL A 104 3.04 10.25 16.90
CA VAL A 104 2.52 10.42 15.54
C VAL A 104 3.69 10.35 14.55
N GLY A 105 3.99 9.14 14.07
CA GLY A 105 5.10 8.82 13.18
C GLY A 105 6.06 7.80 13.80
N LEU A 106 6.21 6.61 13.19
CA LEU A 106 7.22 5.59 13.54
C LEU A 106 8.66 6.03 13.16
N ALA A 107 8.92 7.33 13.08
CA ALA A 107 10.23 7.88 12.75
C ALA A 107 10.61 8.88 13.84
N VAL A 108 11.26 8.37 14.88
CA VAL A 108 12.25 9.11 15.66
C VAL A 108 13.56 8.33 15.56
#